data_AF-Q6BE98-F1
#
_entry.id   AF-Q6BE98-F1
#
_cell.length_a   1.000
_cell.length_b   1.000
_cell.length_c   1.000
_cell.angle_alpha   90.00
_cell.angle_beta   90.00
_cell.angle_gamma   90.00
#
_symmetry.space_group_name_H-M   'P 1'
#
loop_
_entity.id
_entity.type
_entity.pdbx_description
1 polymer ?
#
loop_
_entity_poly.entity_id
_entity_poly.type
_entity_poly.pdbx_seq_one_letter_code
_entity_poly.pdbx_strand_id
1 'polypeptide(L)'
;ANDDERIKIVIMNGSRASPSAKKDIFQDYDIVYLVTEIESFVHDKNWINQFGELLIMQTPDEMDGQWPKFKGKYTYLMQFKDWNRIDLTLLRMDQLETMPRDSQSLLLLDKDNLIAPFGEPSDEDYLPSPPTEKDFVNCCNEFLWVSTYVAKGLWRKQLIYAKHISEQIVKEELIKMLMWHAGIQTNFSQPMGIYGKYIENHLELELRQEFLKTYVDADYKNMWASLFKMCEIFNDLAIKISSYFGYSFNQKEFDNVIDYLQDVKNNKIPP
;
A
#
# COMPACT_ATOMS: atom_id res chain seq x y z
N ALA A 1 -25.26 -16.42 -7.22
CA ALA A 1 -24.78 -15.89 -8.51
C ALA A 1 -25.41 -16.62 -9.69
N ASN A 2 -25.22 -17.93 -9.85
CA ASN A 2 -25.84 -18.68 -10.95
C ASN A 2 -27.36 -18.49 -11.04
N ASP A 3 -28.08 -18.51 -9.91
CA ASP A 3 -29.55 -18.40 -9.89
C ASP A 3 -30.10 -16.96 -10.02
N ASP A 4 -29.23 -15.94 -10.06
CA ASP A 4 -29.66 -14.53 -10.19
C ASP A 4 -29.36 -14.01 -11.60
N GLU A 5 -30.41 -13.79 -12.39
CA GLU A 5 -30.29 -13.34 -13.79
C GLU A 5 -29.72 -11.93 -13.94
N ARG A 6 -29.74 -11.13 -12.86
CA ARG A 6 -29.13 -9.79 -12.87
C ARG A 6 -27.60 -9.88 -12.86
N ILE A 7 -27.03 -10.95 -12.29
CA ILE A 7 -25.58 -11.18 -12.21
C ILE A 7 -25.15 -11.94 -13.46
N LYS A 8 -24.33 -11.30 -14.31
CA LYS A 8 -23.88 -11.86 -15.59
C LYS A 8 -22.47 -12.42 -15.53
N ILE A 9 -21.59 -11.74 -14.80
CA ILE A 9 -20.18 -12.12 -14.68
C ILE A 9 -19.77 -12.04 -13.22
N VAL A 10 -18.95 -13.00 -12.78
CA VAL A 10 -18.33 -13.02 -11.46
C VAL A 10 -16.83 -13.17 -11.62
N ILE A 11 -16.08 -12.24 -11.03
CA ILE A 11 -14.62 -12.25 -11.00
C ILE A 11 -14.19 -12.26 -9.53
N MET A 12 -13.15 -13.02 -9.21
CA MET A 12 -12.44 -12.93 -7.93
C MET A 12 -11.08 -12.32 -8.16
N ASN A 13 -10.75 -11.31 -7.37
CA ASN A 13 -9.48 -10.57 -7.44
C ASN A 13 -8.62 -10.83 -6.20
N GLY A 14 -7.44 -10.19 -6.20
CA GLY A 14 -6.65 -9.96 -5.00
C GLY A 14 -5.90 -11.19 -4.52
N SER A 15 -5.62 -11.22 -3.22
CA SER A 15 -4.62 -12.15 -2.67
C SER A 15 -4.95 -13.64 -2.85
N ARG A 16 -6.23 -13.98 -3.06
CA ARG A 16 -6.65 -15.37 -3.34
C ARG A 16 -6.34 -15.83 -4.75
N ALA A 17 -6.20 -14.90 -5.69
CA ALA A 17 -5.75 -15.16 -7.05
C ALA A 17 -4.22 -14.99 -7.21
N SER A 18 -3.55 -14.28 -6.28
CA SER A 18 -2.09 -14.14 -6.26
C SER A 18 -1.38 -15.48 -6.00
N PRO A 19 -0.41 -15.89 -6.86
CA PRO A 19 0.42 -17.07 -6.59
C PRO A 19 1.46 -16.84 -5.48
N SER A 20 1.95 -15.61 -5.29
CA SER A 20 2.95 -15.30 -4.25
C SER A 20 2.34 -14.99 -2.88
N ALA A 21 1.06 -14.65 -2.80
CA ALA A 21 0.41 -14.36 -1.54
C ALA A 21 0.38 -15.60 -0.63
N LYS A 22 0.66 -15.37 0.67
CA LYS A 22 0.52 -16.41 1.68
C LYS A 22 -0.95 -16.82 1.79
N LYS A 23 -1.20 -18.12 1.63
CA LYS A 23 -2.53 -18.70 1.84
C LYS A 23 -2.77 -18.91 3.33
N ASP A 24 -3.67 -18.12 3.91
CA ASP A 24 -4.08 -18.24 5.30
C ASP A 24 -5.53 -17.84 5.54
N ILE A 25 -5.96 -17.91 6.80
CA ILE A 25 -7.36 -17.70 7.22
C ILE A 25 -7.80 -16.24 7.14
N PHE A 26 -6.88 -15.28 6.97
CA PHE A 26 -7.18 -13.84 6.90
C PHE A 26 -7.15 -13.31 5.45
N GLN A 27 -7.17 -14.20 4.45
CA GLN A 27 -7.37 -13.77 3.08
C GLN A 27 -8.84 -13.40 2.83
N ASP A 28 -9.06 -12.14 2.48
CA ASP A 28 -10.37 -11.63 2.08
C ASP A 28 -10.79 -12.24 0.72
N TYR A 29 -12.10 -12.25 0.46
CA TYR A 29 -12.67 -12.57 -0.84
C TYR A 29 -13.02 -11.27 -1.56
N ASP A 30 -12.13 -10.81 -2.44
CA ASP A 30 -12.38 -9.66 -3.32
C ASP A 30 -13.21 -10.13 -4.51
N ILE A 31 -14.51 -9.84 -4.53
CA ILE A 31 -15.45 -10.32 -5.55
C ILE A 31 -16.01 -9.15 -6.34
N VAL A 32 -16.07 -9.31 -7.66
CA VAL A 32 -16.75 -8.36 -8.56
C VAL A 32 -17.92 -9.07 -9.23
N TYR A 33 -19.11 -8.53 -9.06
CA TYR A 33 -20.29 -8.91 -9.83
C TYR A 33 -20.56 -7.86 -10.90
N LEU A 34 -20.51 -8.25 -12.17
CA LEU A 34 -21.08 -7.42 -13.21
C LEU A 34 -22.57 -7.71 -13.33
N VAL A 35 -23.37 -6.65 -13.15
CA VAL A 35 -24.82 -6.72 -13.01
C VAL A 35 -25.54 -5.85 -14.04
N THR A 36 -26.73 -6.27 -14.43
CA THR A 36 -27.59 -5.51 -15.36
C THR A 36 -28.09 -4.20 -14.76
N GLU A 37 -28.27 -4.16 -13.43
CA GLU A 37 -28.60 -2.98 -12.65
C GLU A 37 -28.10 -3.12 -11.21
N ILE A 38 -27.91 -1.97 -10.52
CA ILE A 38 -27.38 -1.93 -9.14
C ILE A 38 -28.47 -1.57 -8.14
N GLU A 39 -29.44 -0.76 -8.56
CA GLU A 39 -30.46 -0.16 -7.71
C GLU A 39 -31.21 -1.16 -6.82
N SER A 40 -31.57 -2.33 -7.34
CA SER A 40 -32.31 -3.33 -6.56
C SER A 40 -31.45 -3.96 -5.45
N PHE A 41 -30.16 -4.19 -5.72
CA PHE A 41 -29.20 -4.71 -4.75
C PHE A 41 -28.95 -3.71 -3.61
N VAL A 42 -29.09 -2.41 -3.89
CA VAL A 42 -28.93 -1.34 -2.90
C VAL A 42 -30.22 -1.06 -2.14
N HIS A 43 -31.37 -1.16 -2.82
CA HIS A 43 -32.67 -0.89 -2.23
C HIS A 43 -33.05 -1.91 -1.15
N ASP A 44 -32.85 -3.20 -1.41
CA ASP A 44 -33.10 -4.27 -0.46
C ASP A 44 -31.82 -5.04 -0.14
N LYS A 45 -31.06 -4.58 0.85
CA LYS A 45 -29.78 -5.18 1.25
C LYS A 45 -29.91 -6.57 1.87
N ASN A 46 -31.12 -7.07 2.15
CA ASN A 46 -31.30 -8.38 2.80
C ASN A 46 -30.79 -9.56 1.95
N TRP A 47 -30.61 -9.35 0.64
CA TRP A 47 -30.08 -10.37 -0.26
C TRP A 47 -28.68 -10.87 0.16
N ILE A 48 -27.89 -10.05 0.87
CA ILE A 48 -26.55 -10.45 1.36
C ILE A 48 -26.62 -11.43 2.54
N ASN A 49 -27.76 -11.58 3.21
CA ASN A 49 -27.92 -12.46 4.38
C ASN A 49 -27.66 -13.94 4.03
N GLN A 50 -27.70 -14.30 2.75
CA GLN A 50 -27.35 -15.65 2.27
C GLN A 50 -25.86 -15.99 2.46
N PHE A 51 -24.98 -14.99 2.62
CA PHE A 51 -23.54 -15.21 2.78
C PHE A 51 -23.15 -15.62 4.20
N GLY A 52 -23.99 -15.33 5.19
CA GLY A 52 -23.74 -15.67 6.59
C GLY A 52 -24.13 -14.55 7.54
N GLU A 53 -23.87 -14.77 8.83
CA GLU A 53 -24.14 -13.78 9.87
C GLU A 53 -23.05 -12.70 9.89
N LEU A 54 -23.44 -11.45 9.66
CA LEU A 54 -22.52 -10.31 9.66
C LEU A 54 -21.98 -10.02 11.05
N LEU A 55 -20.68 -9.74 11.12
CA LEU A 55 -20.02 -9.09 12.25
C LEU A 55 -20.11 -7.56 12.10
N ILE A 56 -19.75 -7.03 10.92
CA ILE A 56 -19.86 -5.61 10.56
C ILE A 56 -19.93 -5.48 9.04
N MET A 57 -20.57 -4.41 8.55
CA MET A 57 -20.65 -4.07 7.14
C MET A 57 -20.35 -2.58 6.93
N GLN A 58 -19.68 -2.25 5.82
CA GLN A 58 -19.54 -0.89 5.31
C GLN A 58 -20.05 -0.78 3.87
N THR A 59 -20.59 0.39 3.54
CA THR A 59 -21.02 0.76 2.19
C THR A 59 -20.28 2.05 1.77
N PRO A 60 -19.01 1.95 1.34
CA PRO A 60 -18.17 3.12 1.06
C PRO A 60 -18.81 4.14 0.12
N ASP A 61 -19.50 3.67 -0.93
CA ASP A 61 -20.16 4.55 -1.90
C ASP A 61 -21.29 5.40 -1.28
N GLU A 62 -21.94 4.94 -0.20
CA GLU A 62 -22.89 5.76 0.57
C GLU A 62 -22.19 6.72 1.53
N MET A 63 -21.12 6.27 2.17
CA MET A 63 -20.35 7.06 3.15
C MET A 63 -19.66 8.25 2.50
N ASP A 64 -19.07 8.04 1.32
CA ASP A 64 -18.39 9.08 0.53
C ASP A 64 -19.38 9.89 -0.34
N GLY A 65 -20.68 9.55 -0.30
CA GLY A 65 -21.74 10.24 -1.02
C GLY A 65 -21.65 10.12 -2.54
N GLN A 66 -21.00 9.06 -3.04
CA GLN A 66 -20.95 8.71 -4.46
C GLN A 66 -22.27 8.10 -4.92
N TRP A 67 -22.91 7.27 -4.10
CA TRP A 67 -24.25 6.79 -4.37
C TRP A 67 -25.30 7.81 -3.87
N PRO A 68 -26.35 8.13 -4.66
CA PRO A 68 -26.70 7.62 -5.99
C PRO A 68 -26.18 8.49 -7.15
N LYS A 69 -25.21 9.39 -6.93
CA LYS A 69 -24.68 10.30 -7.98
C LYS A 69 -24.00 9.54 -9.11
N PHE A 70 -23.20 8.53 -8.77
CA PHE A 70 -22.59 7.59 -9.69
C PHE A 70 -23.29 6.24 -9.54
N LYS A 71 -23.92 5.78 -10.62
CA LYS A 71 -24.69 4.53 -10.63
C LYS A 71 -23.95 3.35 -11.25
N GLY A 72 -22.71 3.55 -11.69
CA GLY A 72 -21.90 2.52 -12.36
C GLY A 72 -21.28 1.49 -11.42
N LYS A 73 -21.19 1.80 -10.12
CA LYS A 73 -20.52 0.98 -9.11
C LYS A 73 -21.24 1.08 -7.77
N TYR A 74 -21.20 0.01 -6.99
CA TYR A 74 -21.54 0.01 -5.57
C TYR A 74 -20.76 -1.07 -4.82
N THR A 75 -20.27 -0.77 -3.62
CA THR A 75 -19.37 -1.64 -2.85
C THR A 75 -19.99 -2.01 -1.51
N TYR A 76 -19.94 -3.30 -1.19
CA TYR A 76 -20.20 -3.87 0.12
C TYR A 76 -18.90 -4.42 0.70
N LEU A 77 -18.46 -3.91 1.85
CA LEU A 77 -17.39 -4.53 2.63
C LEU A 77 -18.05 -5.27 3.80
N MET A 78 -17.93 -6.60 3.83
CA MET A 78 -18.68 -7.44 4.76
C MET A 78 -17.72 -8.35 5.52
N GLN A 79 -17.62 -8.13 6.83
CA GLN A 79 -16.95 -9.06 7.74
C GLN A 79 -18.00 -9.92 8.42
N PHE A 80 -17.81 -11.23 8.41
CA PHE A 80 -18.75 -12.22 8.96
C PHE A 80 -18.26 -12.78 10.31
N LYS A 81 -19.18 -13.34 11.10
CA LYS A 81 -18.89 -13.93 12.42
C LYS A 81 -18.10 -15.25 12.36
N ASP A 82 -18.05 -15.88 11.20
CA ASP A 82 -17.19 -17.02 10.92
C ASP A 82 -15.75 -16.60 10.53
N TRP A 83 -15.45 -15.31 10.65
CA TRP A 83 -14.17 -14.65 10.36
C TRP A 83 -13.85 -14.47 8.87
N ASN A 84 -14.68 -14.95 7.95
CA ASN A 84 -14.52 -14.63 6.55
C ASN A 84 -14.87 -13.17 6.28
N ARG A 85 -14.22 -12.59 5.27
CA ARG A 85 -14.54 -11.26 4.75
C ARG A 85 -14.78 -11.33 3.25
N ILE A 86 -15.82 -10.65 2.81
CA ILE A 86 -16.13 -10.45 1.39
C ILE A 86 -16.12 -8.95 1.10
N ASP A 87 -15.22 -8.54 0.23
CA ASP A 87 -15.21 -7.22 -0.38
C ASP A 87 -15.88 -7.35 -1.75
N LEU A 88 -17.18 -7.07 -1.78
CA LEU A 88 -18.00 -7.22 -2.97
C LEU A 88 -18.18 -5.88 -3.67
N THR A 89 -17.75 -5.82 -4.93
CA THR A 89 -18.07 -4.71 -5.83
C THR A 89 -19.14 -5.13 -6.84
N LEU A 90 -20.25 -4.41 -6.90
CA LEU A 90 -21.20 -4.44 -7.99
C LEU A 90 -20.76 -3.43 -9.05
N LEU A 91 -20.58 -3.87 -10.30
CA LEU A 91 -20.34 -3.01 -11.45
C LEU A 91 -21.46 -3.18 -12.46
N ARG A 92 -21.94 -2.08 -13.04
CA ARG A 92 -22.90 -2.17 -14.14
C ARG A 92 -22.24 -2.78 -15.37
N MET A 93 -23.02 -3.52 -16.16
CA MET A 93 -22.54 -4.11 -17.42
C MET A 93 -21.97 -3.07 -18.40
N ASP A 94 -22.45 -1.82 -18.36
CA ASP A 94 -21.89 -0.73 -19.17
C ASP A 94 -20.44 -0.33 -18.78
N GLN A 95 -19.93 -0.83 -17.65
CA GLN A 95 -18.53 -0.67 -17.23
C GLN A 95 -17.62 -1.82 -17.69
N LEU A 96 -18.15 -2.87 -18.34
CA LEU A 96 -17.38 -4.06 -18.70
C LEU A 96 -16.14 -3.73 -19.54
N GLU A 97 -16.29 -2.86 -20.55
CA GLU A 97 -15.20 -2.50 -21.46
C GLU A 97 -14.15 -1.59 -20.81
N THR A 98 -14.53 -0.81 -19.80
CA THR A 98 -13.65 0.18 -19.14
C THR A 98 -13.08 -0.33 -17.82
N MET A 99 -13.55 -1.47 -17.33
CA MET A 99 -13.06 -2.08 -16.11
C MET A 99 -11.58 -2.47 -16.29
N PRO A 100 -10.69 -2.07 -15.36
CA PRO A 100 -9.30 -2.47 -15.42
C PRO A 100 -9.19 -3.99 -15.30
N ARG A 101 -8.27 -4.56 -16.07
CA ARG A 101 -7.83 -5.95 -15.90
C ARG A 101 -6.70 -5.94 -14.88
N ASP A 102 -6.65 -6.98 -14.04
CA ASP A 102 -5.68 -7.14 -12.98
C ASP A 102 -5.06 -8.54 -13.10
N SER A 103 -3.75 -8.64 -12.92
CA SER A 103 -3.02 -9.90 -13.05
C SER A 103 -3.44 -10.93 -11.99
N GLN A 104 -3.93 -10.48 -10.84
CA GLN A 104 -4.51 -11.29 -9.78
C GLN A 104 -6.03 -11.41 -9.94
N SER A 105 -6.52 -11.75 -11.15
CA SER A 105 -7.94 -11.99 -11.42
C SER A 105 -8.23 -13.43 -11.85
N LEU A 106 -9.33 -13.97 -11.33
CA LEU A 106 -9.91 -15.26 -11.70
C LEU A 106 -11.37 -15.08 -12.17
N LEU A 107 -11.68 -15.53 -13.39
CA LEU A 107 -13.06 -15.60 -13.85
C LEU A 107 -13.77 -16.80 -13.20
N LEU A 108 -14.79 -16.52 -12.40
CA LEU A 108 -15.57 -17.57 -11.73
C LEU A 108 -16.86 -17.92 -12.50
N LEU A 109 -17.44 -16.93 -13.19
CA LEU A 109 -18.67 -17.09 -13.98
C LEU A 109 -18.70 -16.07 -15.10
N ASP A 110 -19.08 -16.49 -16.30
CA ASP A 110 -19.58 -15.64 -17.37
C ASP A 110 -20.72 -16.37 -18.06
N LYS A 111 -21.96 -15.89 -17.88
CA LYS A 111 -23.15 -16.58 -18.38
C LYS A 111 -23.30 -16.49 -19.89
N ASP A 112 -22.79 -15.43 -20.48
CA ASP A 112 -23.09 -15.03 -21.87
C ASP A 112 -21.81 -14.99 -22.74
N ASN A 113 -20.65 -15.39 -22.19
CA ASN A 113 -19.32 -15.32 -22.82
C ASN A 113 -18.98 -13.90 -23.32
N LEU A 114 -19.25 -12.90 -22.49
CA LEU A 114 -19.10 -11.48 -22.80
C LEU A 114 -17.68 -10.96 -22.53
N ILE A 115 -16.90 -11.62 -21.69
CA ILE A 115 -15.54 -11.20 -21.37
C ILE A 115 -14.49 -12.06 -22.05
N ALA A 116 -13.44 -11.43 -22.56
CA ALA A 116 -12.28 -12.17 -23.05
C ALA A 116 -11.68 -13.02 -21.90
N PRO A 117 -11.23 -14.25 -22.19
CA PRO A 117 -10.61 -15.11 -21.18
C PRO A 117 -9.51 -14.37 -20.41
N PHE A 118 -9.42 -14.64 -19.11
CA PHE A 118 -8.29 -14.19 -18.30
C PHE A 118 -7.09 -15.09 -18.57
N GLY A 119 -5.88 -14.53 -18.46
CA GLY A 119 -4.67 -15.35 -18.39
C GLY A 119 -4.62 -16.14 -17.08
N GLU A 120 -3.62 -17.00 -16.93
CA GLU A 120 -3.32 -17.59 -15.63
C GLU A 120 -3.01 -16.47 -14.62
N PRO A 121 -3.61 -16.48 -13.41
CA PRO A 121 -3.35 -15.46 -12.41
C PRO A 121 -1.86 -15.34 -12.07
N SER A 122 -1.37 -14.11 -11.99
CA SER A 122 0.02 -13.77 -11.73
C SER A 122 0.14 -12.53 -10.85
N ASP A 123 1.37 -12.18 -10.47
CA ASP A 123 1.68 -10.97 -9.69
C ASP A 123 2.31 -9.86 -10.56
N GLU A 124 2.20 -9.95 -11.90
CA GLU A 124 2.88 -9.06 -12.84
C GLU A 124 2.58 -7.58 -12.61
N ASP A 125 1.31 -7.22 -12.37
CA ASP A 125 0.89 -5.83 -12.11
C ASP A 125 1.37 -5.30 -10.75
N TYR A 126 1.87 -6.19 -9.89
CA TYR A 126 2.31 -5.89 -8.53
C TYR A 126 3.83 -5.97 -8.36
N LEU A 127 4.57 -6.20 -9.44
CA LEU A 127 6.02 -6.17 -9.43
C LEU A 127 6.52 -4.72 -9.26
N PRO A 128 7.55 -4.51 -8.43
CA PRO A 128 8.16 -3.19 -8.31
C PRO A 128 8.82 -2.80 -9.63
N SER A 129 8.78 -1.51 -9.98
CA SER A 129 9.55 -0.98 -11.10
C SER A 129 10.90 -0.43 -10.60
N PRO A 130 11.97 -0.52 -11.42
CA PRO A 130 13.19 0.24 -11.16
C PRO A 130 12.89 1.75 -11.07
N PRO A 131 13.47 2.49 -10.11
CA PRO A 131 13.30 3.94 -10.05
C PRO A 131 13.93 4.60 -11.27
N THR A 132 13.38 5.73 -11.72
CA THR A 132 14.14 6.66 -12.56
C THR A 132 15.09 7.49 -11.69
N GLU A 133 16.08 8.15 -12.31
CA GLU A 133 16.96 9.09 -11.58
C GLU A 133 16.13 10.19 -10.89
N LYS A 134 15.07 10.66 -11.55
CA LYS A 134 14.18 11.68 -10.98
C LYS A 134 13.43 11.16 -9.76
N ASP A 135 12.92 9.94 -9.79
CA ASP A 135 12.23 9.35 -8.63
C ASP A 135 13.18 9.20 -7.44
N PHE A 136 14.40 8.72 -7.70
CA PHE A 136 15.45 8.59 -6.70
C PHE A 136 15.83 9.94 -6.07
N VAL A 137 16.09 10.96 -6.89
CA VAL A 137 16.45 12.30 -6.41
C VAL A 137 15.30 12.93 -5.61
N ASN A 138 14.06 12.79 -6.07
CA ASN A 138 12.89 13.30 -5.36
C ASN A 138 12.70 12.61 -3.99
N CYS A 139 12.88 11.28 -3.93
CA CYS A 139 12.84 10.51 -2.69
C CYS A 139 13.92 10.98 -1.69
N CYS A 140 15.16 11.15 -2.16
CA CYS A 140 16.24 11.69 -1.33
C CYS A 140 15.92 13.08 -0.79
N ASN A 141 15.39 13.96 -1.64
CA ASN A 141 15.05 15.32 -1.25
C ASN A 141 13.91 15.36 -0.23
N GLU A 142 12.81 14.64 -0.48
CA GLU A 142 11.64 14.58 0.41
C GLU A 142 12.04 14.02 1.79
N PHE A 143 12.80 12.93 1.81
CA PHE A 143 13.32 12.34 3.05
C PHE A 143 14.11 13.36 3.88
N LEU A 144 15.09 14.03 3.26
CA LEU A 144 15.96 15.00 3.92
C LEU A 144 15.20 16.25 4.37
N TRP A 145 14.38 16.81 3.48
CA TRP A 145 13.61 18.03 3.72
C TRP A 145 12.66 17.84 4.90
N VAL A 146 11.87 16.76 4.88
CA VAL A 146 10.85 16.49 5.90
C VAL A 146 11.46 15.97 7.22
N SER A 147 12.64 15.36 7.19
CA SER A 147 13.40 15.04 8.42
C SER A 147 13.66 16.28 9.28
N THR A 148 13.82 17.46 8.65
CA THR A 148 13.95 18.73 9.40
C THR A 148 12.67 19.09 10.17
N TYR A 149 11.50 18.64 9.72
CA TYR A 149 10.23 18.91 10.38
C TYR A 149 10.07 18.03 11.62
N VAL A 150 10.51 16.77 11.54
CA VAL A 150 10.57 15.86 12.69
C VAL A 150 11.46 16.47 13.77
N ALA A 151 12.67 16.91 13.42
CA ALA A 151 13.59 17.56 14.36
C ALA A 151 12.97 18.80 15.04
N LYS A 152 12.35 19.69 14.25
CA LYS A 152 11.63 20.87 14.78
C LYS A 152 10.50 20.47 15.73
N GLY A 153 9.71 19.46 15.38
CA GLY A 153 8.62 18.95 16.22
C GLY A 153 9.14 18.38 17.56
N LEU A 154 10.21 17.58 17.52
CA LEU A 154 10.82 17.02 18.73
C LEU A 154 11.43 18.10 19.62
N TRP A 155 12.09 19.10 19.04
CA TRP A 155 12.64 20.25 19.76
C TRP A 155 11.53 21.07 20.45
N ARG A 156 10.43 21.34 19.74
CA ARG A 156 9.25 22.05 20.26
C ARG A 156 8.39 21.24 21.23
N LYS A 157 8.77 20.01 21.55
CA LYS A 157 7.96 19.09 22.35
C LYS A 157 6.58 18.79 21.75
N GLN A 158 6.48 18.73 20.42
CA GLN A 158 5.25 18.40 19.70
C GLN A 158 5.26 16.92 19.27
N LEU A 159 5.11 15.99 20.22
CA LEU A 159 5.33 14.56 19.96
C LEU A 159 4.36 13.97 18.93
N ILE A 160 3.07 14.30 19.02
CA ILE A 160 2.04 13.79 18.08
C ILE A 160 2.39 14.21 16.65
N TYR A 161 2.75 15.48 16.45
CA TYR A 161 3.17 16.00 15.15
C TYR A 161 4.45 15.32 14.66
N ALA A 162 5.50 15.28 15.49
CA ALA A 162 6.76 14.67 15.11
C ALA A 162 6.62 13.18 14.76
N LYS A 163 5.79 12.43 15.53
CA LYS A 163 5.50 11.03 15.27
C LYS A 163 4.75 10.84 13.96
N HIS A 164 3.72 11.65 13.71
CA HIS A 164 2.97 11.60 12.47
C HIS A 164 3.86 11.86 11.24
N ILE A 165 4.64 12.94 11.26
CA ILE A 165 5.54 13.29 10.16
C ILE A 165 6.63 12.22 9.95
N SER A 166 7.19 11.70 11.04
CA SER A 166 8.21 10.66 10.99
C SER A 166 7.68 9.35 10.39
N GLU A 167 6.49 8.91 10.78
CA GLU A 167 5.93 7.61 10.37
C GLU A 167 5.22 7.66 9.02
N GLN A 168 4.65 8.81 8.63
CA GLN A 168 3.82 8.90 7.43
C GLN A 168 4.56 9.51 6.24
N ILE A 169 5.65 10.24 6.44
CA ILE A 169 6.37 10.89 5.35
C ILE A 169 7.81 10.40 5.30
N VAL A 170 8.59 10.64 6.35
CA VAL A 170 10.03 10.26 6.37
C VAL A 170 10.21 8.75 6.21
N LYS A 171 9.41 7.95 6.93
CA LYS A 171 9.49 6.49 6.83
C LYS A 171 8.95 5.96 5.50
N GLU A 172 8.02 6.66 4.85
CA GLU A 172 7.54 6.27 3.52
C GLU A 172 8.68 6.32 2.49
N GLU A 173 9.47 7.40 2.48
CA GLU A 173 10.65 7.51 1.61
C GLU A 173 11.72 6.46 1.94
N LEU A 174 11.93 6.15 3.22
CA LEU A 174 12.82 5.05 3.61
C LEU A 174 12.32 3.68 3.10
N ILE A 175 11.00 3.43 3.17
CA ILE A 175 10.41 2.19 2.65
C ILE A 175 10.58 2.12 1.12
N LYS A 176 10.44 3.24 0.39
CA LYS A 176 10.73 3.29 -1.06
C LYS A 176 12.17 2.87 -1.36
N MET A 177 13.14 3.38 -0.61
CA MET A 177 14.55 2.98 -0.73
C MET A 177 14.77 1.50 -0.45
N LEU A 178 14.12 0.95 0.58
CA LEU A 178 14.19 -0.49 0.89
C LEU A 178 13.56 -1.34 -0.22
N MET A 179 12.43 -0.91 -0.79
CA MET A 179 11.79 -1.58 -1.91
C MET A 179 12.67 -1.57 -3.16
N TRP A 180 13.36 -0.47 -3.47
CA TRP A 180 14.30 -0.41 -4.59
C TRP A 180 15.53 -1.29 -4.35
N HIS A 181 16.09 -1.29 -3.14
CA HIS A 181 17.20 -2.19 -2.79
C HIS A 181 16.81 -3.67 -2.92
N ALA A 182 15.67 -4.07 -2.35
CA ALA A 182 15.14 -5.42 -2.51
C ALA A 182 14.81 -5.74 -3.98
N GLY A 183 14.29 -4.76 -4.72
CA GLY A 183 14.07 -4.83 -6.16
C GLY A 183 15.35 -5.17 -6.92
N ILE A 184 16.46 -4.47 -6.65
CA ILE A 184 17.77 -4.80 -7.22
C ILE A 184 18.16 -6.25 -6.92
N GLN A 185 18.06 -6.71 -5.67
CA GLN A 185 18.46 -8.08 -5.29
C GLN A 185 17.64 -9.17 -6.00
N THR A 186 16.38 -8.86 -6.30
CA THR A 186 15.42 -9.77 -6.93
C THR A 186 15.29 -9.56 -8.43
N ASN A 187 16.07 -8.67 -9.04
CA ASN A 187 15.88 -8.21 -10.42
C ASN A 187 14.43 -7.74 -10.70
N PHE A 188 13.79 -7.11 -9.71
CA PHE A 188 12.43 -6.58 -9.78
C PHE A 188 11.37 -7.64 -10.13
N SER A 189 11.67 -8.91 -9.87
CA SER A 189 10.83 -10.06 -10.24
C SER A 189 9.93 -10.58 -9.11
N GLN A 190 9.94 -9.92 -7.95
CA GLN A 190 9.16 -10.33 -6.78
C GLN A 190 8.31 -9.18 -6.26
N PRO A 191 7.04 -9.41 -5.90
CA PRO A 191 6.17 -8.36 -5.38
C PRO A 191 6.59 -7.94 -3.97
N MET A 192 6.73 -6.64 -3.74
CA MET A 192 7.08 -6.08 -2.41
C MET A 192 5.85 -5.87 -1.52
N GLY A 193 4.66 -5.93 -2.13
CA GLY A 193 3.37 -5.67 -1.49
C GLY A 193 3.13 -4.18 -1.19
N ILE A 194 1.86 -3.80 -1.05
CA ILE A 194 1.46 -2.44 -0.67
C ILE A 194 2.11 -2.09 0.68
N TYR A 195 2.65 -0.86 0.77
CA TYR A 195 3.44 -0.36 1.90
C TYR A 195 4.68 -1.21 2.24
N GLY A 196 5.17 -2.01 1.29
CA GLY A 196 6.32 -2.88 1.50
C GLY A 196 6.06 -4.03 2.46
N LYS A 197 4.82 -4.49 2.62
CA LYS A 197 4.46 -5.56 3.59
C LYS A 197 5.23 -6.89 3.41
N TYR A 198 5.90 -7.11 2.27
CA TYR A 198 6.73 -8.29 2.03
C TYR A 198 8.24 -8.00 1.96
N ILE A 199 8.68 -6.74 2.09
CA ILE A 199 10.10 -6.38 1.90
C ILE A 199 11.01 -7.12 2.88
N GLU A 200 10.56 -7.38 4.11
CA GLU A 200 11.33 -8.08 5.14
C GLU A 200 11.78 -9.50 4.71
N ASN A 201 11.10 -10.11 3.73
CA ASN A 201 11.47 -11.41 3.18
C ASN A 201 12.66 -11.34 2.21
N HIS A 202 12.98 -10.14 1.74
CA HIS A 202 13.97 -9.88 0.70
C HIS A 202 15.17 -9.06 1.19
N LEU A 203 15.11 -8.54 2.42
CA LEU A 203 16.21 -7.81 3.04
C LEU A 203 17.20 -8.75 3.74
N GLU A 204 18.48 -8.38 3.71
CA GLU A 204 19.50 -9.04 4.51
C GLU A 204 19.18 -8.91 6.00
N LEU A 205 19.47 -9.95 6.79
CA LEU A 205 19.07 -10.05 8.21
C LEU A 205 19.50 -8.83 9.02
N GLU A 206 20.71 -8.32 8.79
CA GLU A 206 21.25 -7.14 9.49
C GLU A 206 20.46 -5.87 9.15
N LEU A 207 20.24 -5.61 7.86
CA LEU A 207 19.45 -4.45 7.41
C LEU A 207 18.01 -4.50 7.94
N ARG A 208 17.39 -5.69 7.92
CA ARG A 208 16.07 -5.91 8.51
C ARG A 208 16.05 -5.55 10.00
N GLN A 209 17.04 -6.02 10.77
CA GLN A 209 17.13 -5.73 12.20
C GLN A 209 17.33 -4.24 12.49
N GLU A 210 18.16 -3.55 11.70
CA GLU A 210 18.34 -2.10 11.81
C GLU A 210 17.08 -1.33 11.45
N PHE A 211 16.36 -1.74 10.39
CA PHE A 211 15.09 -1.12 10.01
C PHE A 211 14.04 -1.25 11.12
N LEU A 212 13.92 -2.42 11.75
CA LEU A 212 12.96 -2.62 12.85
C LEU A 212 13.24 -1.71 14.06
N LYS A 213 14.49 -1.29 14.29
CA LYS A 213 14.84 -0.32 15.35
C LYS A 213 14.30 1.09 15.09
N THR A 214 13.81 1.37 13.88
CA THR A 214 13.14 2.65 13.54
C THR A 214 11.69 2.71 14.01
N TYR A 215 11.11 1.60 14.51
CA TYR A 215 9.79 1.59 15.11
C TYR A 215 9.92 1.77 16.61
N VAL A 216 9.61 2.98 17.07
CA VAL A 216 9.73 3.38 18.48
C VAL A 216 8.39 3.79 19.08
N ASP A 217 8.31 3.72 20.40
CA ASP A 217 7.18 4.19 21.21
C ASP A 217 7.11 5.73 21.28
N ALA A 218 6.15 6.24 22.05
CA ALA A 218 5.89 7.67 22.21
C ALA A 218 6.84 8.32 23.24
N ASP A 219 8.14 8.19 23.03
CA ASP A 219 9.19 8.83 23.83
C ASP A 219 10.11 9.72 22.98
N TYR A 220 10.45 10.92 23.47
CA TYR A 220 11.26 11.88 22.71
C TYR A 220 12.69 11.40 22.45
N LYS A 221 13.32 10.70 23.39
CA LYS A 221 14.68 10.19 23.21
C LYS A 221 14.70 9.08 22.17
N ASN A 222 13.72 8.18 22.24
CA ASN A 222 13.57 7.10 21.26
C ASN A 222 13.22 7.65 19.87
N MET A 223 12.38 8.68 19.78
CA MET A 223 12.09 9.36 18.51
C MET A 223 13.33 10.01 17.87
N TRP A 224 14.18 10.67 18.66
CA TRP A 224 15.45 11.17 18.15
C TRP A 224 16.36 10.04 17.67
N ALA A 225 16.48 8.95 18.44
CA ALA A 225 17.28 7.80 18.03
C ALA A 225 16.76 7.17 16.74
N SER A 226 15.44 7.05 16.60
CA SER A 226 14.77 6.57 15.39
C SER A 226 15.08 7.44 14.18
N LEU A 227 15.01 8.77 14.32
CA LEU A 227 15.31 9.70 13.22
C LEU A 227 16.73 9.49 12.68
N PHE A 228 17.73 9.45 13.56
CA PHE A 228 19.12 9.21 13.14
C PHE A 228 19.33 7.81 12.58
N LYS A 229 18.67 6.78 13.14
CA LYS A 229 18.72 5.42 12.59
C LYS A 229 18.14 5.35 11.17
N MET A 230 17.03 6.05 10.91
CA MET A 230 16.48 6.16 9.56
C MET A 230 17.47 6.84 8.62
N CYS A 231 18.13 7.92 9.05
CA CYS A 231 19.15 8.60 8.26
C CYS A 231 20.33 7.67 7.92
N GLU A 232 20.88 6.94 8.89
CA GLU A 232 21.97 5.99 8.68
C GLU A 232 21.61 4.97 7.59
N ILE A 233 20.45 4.31 7.74
CA ILE A 233 19.96 3.32 6.76
C ILE A 233 19.75 3.99 5.40
N PHE A 234 19.14 5.17 5.36
CA PHE A 234 18.84 5.87 4.12
C PHE A 234 20.12 6.21 3.34
N ASN A 235 21.16 6.70 4.02
CA ASN A 235 22.44 7.02 3.40
C ASN A 235 23.09 5.79 2.75
N ASP A 236 23.12 4.67 3.48
CA ASP A 236 23.71 3.42 3.00
C ASP A 236 22.97 2.91 1.75
N LEU A 237 21.64 2.97 1.77
CA LEU A 237 20.81 2.59 0.63
C LEU A 237 20.97 3.57 -0.55
N ALA A 238 21.04 4.88 -0.29
CA ALA A 238 21.23 5.91 -1.31
C ALA A 238 22.51 5.68 -2.09
N ILE A 239 23.63 5.43 -1.40
CA ILE A 239 24.93 5.13 -2.03
C ILE A 239 24.86 3.84 -2.86
N LYS A 240 24.25 2.77 -2.33
CA LYS A 240 24.13 1.49 -3.04
C LYS A 240 23.30 1.63 -4.31
N ILE A 241 22.12 2.25 -4.20
CA ILE A 241 21.18 2.43 -5.31
C ILE A 241 21.74 3.38 -6.36
N SER A 242 22.32 4.51 -5.94
CA SER A 242 22.92 5.46 -6.87
C SER A 242 24.11 4.84 -7.62
N SER A 243 24.94 4.05 -6.93
CA SER A 243 26.04 3.32 -7.57
C SER A 243 25.55 2.24 -8.54
N TYR A 244 24.47 1.54 -8.22
CA TYR A 244 23.93 0.48 -9.07
C TYR A 244 23.35 1.03 -10.39
N PHE A 245 22.55 2.10 -10.30
CA PHE A 245 21.90 2.71 -11.46
C PHE A 245 22.73 3.79 -12.16
N GLY A 246 23.84 4.23 -11.56
CA GLY A 246 24.64 5.35 -12.06
C GLY A 246 23.99 6.72 -11.85
N TYR A 247 23.15 6.86 -10.83
CA TYR A 247 22.47 8.11 -10.48
C TYR A 247 23.33 9.02 -9.61
N SER A 248 23.02 10.31 -9.64
CA SER A 248 23.68 11.29 -8.77
C SER A 248 23.06 11.28 -7.37
N PHE A 249 23.85 11.03 -6.33
CA PHE A 249 23.47 11.23 -4.93
C PHE A 249 24.28 12.38 -4.32
N ASN A 250 23.59 13.42 -3.83
CA ASN A 250 24.23 14.61 -3.28
C ASN A 250 24.64 14.38 -1.81
N GLN A 251 25.75 13.69 -1.60
CA GLN A 251 26.27 13.40 -0.26
C GLN A 251 26.44 14.66 0.59
N LYS A 252 26.87 15.78 -0.02
CA LYS A 252 27.05 17.05 0.69
C LYS A 252 25.73 17.59 1.25
N GLU A 253 24.63 17.48 0.49
CA GLU A 253 23.31 17.88 0.98
C GLU A 253 22.84 16.99 2.12
N PHE A 254 23.06 15.68 2.00
CA PHE A 254 22.79 14.73 3.07
C PHE A 254 23.53 15.12 4.36
N ASP A 255 24.86 15.31 4.27
CA ASP A 255 25.71 15.65 5.42
C ASP A 255 25.27 16.98 6.09
N ASN A 256 24.96 18.01 5.29
CA ASN A 256 24.45 19.29 5.80
C ASN A 256 23.15 19.13 6.62
N VAL A 257 22.25 18.25 6.18
CA VAL A 257 21.00 17.99 6.90
C VAL A 257 21.29 17.21 8.18
N ILE A 258 22.19 16.22 8.16
CA ILE A 258 22.59 15.50 9.39
C ILE A 258 23.18 16.45 10.43
N ASP A 259 24.07 17.35 10.02
CA ASP A 259 24.64 18.38 10.90
C ASP A 259 23.54 19.25 11.49
N TYR A 260 22.59 19.71 10.67
CA TYR A 260 21.42 20.46 11.14
C TYR A 260 20.60 19.68 12.18
N LEU A 261 20.29 18.39 11.93
CA LEU A 261 19.53 17.56 12.88
C LEU A 261 20.28 17.40 14.21
N GLN A 262 21.62 17.23 14.16
CA GLN A 262 22.46 17.14 15.35
C GLN A 262 22.46 18.45 16.14
N ASP A 263 22.58 19.59 15.46
CA ASP A 263 22.57 20.90 16.09
C ASP A 263 21.22 21.18 16.77
N VAL A 264 20.10 20.87 16.11
CA VAL A 264 18.76 21.00 16.71
C VAL A 264 18.62 20.09 17.94
N LYS A 265 19.04 18.83 17.86
CA LYS A 265 18.99 17.90 19.01
C LYS A 265 19.82 18.41 20.20
N ASN A 266 20.97 18.99 19.92
CA ASN A 266 21.92 19.48 20.93
C ASN A 266 21.69 20.94 21.35
N ASN A 267 20.62 21.59 20.87
CA ASN A 267 20.31 23.01 21.10
C ASN A 267 21.43 23.98 20.66
N LYS A 268 22.18 23.63 19.61
CA LYS A 268 23.19 24.50 18.98
C LYS A 268 22.55 25.32 17.85
N ILE A 269 21.50 26.06 18.17
CA ILE A 269 20.74 26.83 17.18
C ILE A 269 21.38 28.22 17.06
N PRO A 270 21.71 28.70 15.84
CA PRO A 270 22.14 30.08 15.64
C PRO A 270 21.12 31.07 16.22
N PRO A 271 21.57 32.25 16.70
CA PRO A 271 20.70 33.27 17.27
C PRO A 271 19.61 33.75 16.30
#